data_AF-A0A453RZE8-F1
#
_entry.id   AF-A0A453RZE8-F1
#
_cell.length_a   1.000
_cell.length_b   1.000
_cell.length_c   1.000
_cell.angle_alpha   90.00
_cell.angle_beta   90.00
_cell.angle_gamma   90.00
#
_symmetry.space_group_name_H-M   'P 1'
#
loop_
_entity.id
_entity.type
_entity.pdbx_description
1 polymer ?
#
loop_
_entity_poly.entity_id
_entity_poly.type
_entity_poly.pdbx_seq_one_letter_code
_entity_poly.pdbx_strand_id
1 'polypeptide(L)' 'NREGKIYVWEVQASPPVLITRLSSPQCKMPIRQTAVSFDGSTILACGEDGSIYRWDEVEHQAAKN' A
#
# COMPACT_ATOMS: atom_id res chain seq x y z
N ASN A 1 4.50 -11.65 4.00
CA ASN A 1 3.05 -11.46 3.83
C ASN A 1 2.41 -12.82 3.60
N ARG A 2 1.39 -13.22 4.39
CA ARG A 2 0.59 -14.46 4.16
C ARG A 2 -0.90 -14.17 3.93
N GLU A 3 -1.31 -12.91 4.01
CA GLU A 3 -2.72 -12.50 4.09
C GLU A 3 -3.07 -11.40 3.08
N GLY A 4 -2.24 -11.16 2.06
CA GLY A 4 -2.49 -10.12 1.08
C GLY A 4 -2.32 -8.67 1.59
N LYS A 5 -1.73 -8.48 2.78
CA LYS A 5 -1.60 -7.15 3.42
C LYS A 5 -0.28 -6.45 3.08
N ILE A 6 -0.36 -5.16 2.76
CA ILE A 6 0.80 -4.30 2.49
C ILE A 6 0.87 -3.24 3.58
N TYR A 7 2.10 -2.87 3.96
CA TYR A 7 2.36 -1.89 5.00
C TYR A 7 3.25 -0.80 4.43
N VAL A 8 2.83 0.45 4.60
CA VAL A 8 3.55 1.63 4.14
C VAL A 8 4.15 2.31 5.36
N TRP A 9 5.46 2.54 5.35
CA TRP A 9 6.21 3.06 6.49
C TRP A 9 6.92 4.36 6.11
N GLU A 10 6.96 5.30 7.05
CA GLU A 10 7.93 6.40 7.05
C GLU A 10 9.22 5.87 7.66
N VAL A 11 10.23 5.63 6.82
CA VAL A 11 11.48 4.97 7.22
C VAL A 11 12.49 5.99 7.77
N GLN A 12 12.37 7.27 7.44
CA GLN A 12 13.27 8.31 7.94
C GLN A 12 12.94 8.73 9.38
N ALA A 13 11.75 8.40 9.88
CA ALA A 13 11.40 8.60 11.29
C ALA A 13 12.20 7.67 12.21
N SER A 14 12.45 8.12 13.45
CA SER A 14 13.13 7.33 14.47
C SER A 14 12.29 7.27 15.76
N PRO A 15 11.57 6.16 16.02
CA PRO A 15 11.51 4.92 15.22
C PRO A 15 10.71 5.09 13.91
N PRO A 16 10.88 4.19 12.92
CA PRO A 16 10.04 4.17 11.73
C PRO A 16 8.55 4.09 12.09
N VAL A 17 7.73 4.87 11.39
CA VAL A 17 6.30 4.99 11.68
C VAL A 17 5.49 4.30 10.60
N LEU A 18 4.50 3.49 10.99
CA LEU A 18 3.55 2.91 10.05
C LEU A 18 2.58 4.02 9.59
N ILE A 19 2.60 4.36 8.31
CA ILE A 19 1.71 5.35 7.70
C ILE A 19 0.33 4.73 7.48
N THR A 20 0.28 3.58 6.81
CA THR A 20 -0.99 2.91 6.49
C THR A 20 -0.82 1.42 6.21
N ARG A 21 -1.94 0.70 6.28
CA ARG A 21 -2.05 -0.71 5.87
C ARG A 21 -3.03 -0.83 4.72
N LEU A 22 -2.56 -1.30 3.58
CA LEU A 22 -3.37 -1.53 2.39
C LEU A 22 -3.79 -3.00 2.31
N SER A 23 -5.07 -3.21 1.98
CA SER A 23 -5.65 -4.55 1.82
C SER A 23 -6.89 -4.48 0.95
N SER A 24 -7.11 -5.50 0.11
CA SER A 24 -8.36 -5.70 -0.62
C SER A 24 -9.07 -6.94 -0.05
N PRO A 25 -10.40 -6.92 0.14
CA PRO A 25 -11.17 -8.11 0.54
C PRO A 25 -11.00 -9.29 -0.43
N GLN A 26 -10.64 -9.00 -1.68
CA GLN A 26 -10.42 -10.00 -2.73
C GLN A 26 -9.00 -10.59 -2.69
N CYS A 27 -8.06 -9.94 -2.00
CA CYS A 27 -6.69 -10.40 -1.88
C CYS A 27 -6.57 -11.40 -0.73
N LYS A 28 -6.57 -12.69 -1.08
CA LYS A 28 -6.44 -13.80 -0.11
C LYS A 28 -5.11 -14.55 -0.21
N MET A 29 -4.23 -14.11 -1.10
CA MET A 29 -2.95 -14.75 -1.38
C MET A 29 -1.77 -13.90 -0.89
N PRO A 30 -0.59 -14.51 -0.69
CA PRO A 30 0.64 -13.77 -0.46
C PRO A 30 0.95 -12.80 -1.60
N ILE A 31 1.23 -11.54 -1.26
CA ILE A 31 1.87 -10.60 -2.19
C ILE A 31 3.33 -11.01 -2.36
N ARG A 32 3.76 -11.14 -3.62
CA ARG A 32 5.12 -11.55 -4.01
C ARG A 32 5.99 -10.38 -4.47
N GLN A 33 5.36 -9.32 -4.96
CA GLN A 33 6.05 -8.13 -5.42
C GLN A 33 5.23 -6.88 -5.12
N THR A 34 5.91 -5.79 -4.79
CA THR A 34 5.34 -4.45 -4.65
C THR A 34 6.15 -3.46 -5.46
N ALA A 35 5.50 -2.41 -5.96
CA ALA A 35 6.16 -1.26 -6.56
C ALA A 35 5.46 0.03 -6.10
N VAL A 36 6.20 1.12 -6.06
CA VAL A 36 5.69 2.46 -5.75
C VAL A 36 6.12 3.41 -6.87
N SER A 37 5.25 4.35 -7.25
CA SER A 37 5.61 5.42 -8.18
C SER A 37 6.66 6.34 -7.56
N PHE A 38 7.39 7.06 -8.39
CA PHE A 38 8.45 7.96 -7.93
C PHE A 38 7.97 9.03 -6.95
N ASP A 39 6.76 9.53 -7.16
CA ASP A 39 6.08 10.53 -6.33
C ASP A 39 5.31 9.94 -5.14
N GLY A 40 5.29 8.61 -4.99
CA GLY A 40 4.59 7.93 -3.90
C GLY A 40 3.06 7.84 -4.06
N SER A 41 2.49 8.45 -5.10
CA SER A 41 1.03 8.56 -5.29
C SER A 41 0.37 7.25 -5.72
N THR A 42 1.10 6.29 -6.27
CA THR A 42 0.58 4.98 -6.68
C THR A 42 1.40 3.84 -6.08
N ILE A 43 0.70 2.86 -5.52
CA ILE A 43 1.29 1.60 -5.06
C ILE A 43 0.67 0.44 -5.84
N LEU A 44 1.52 -0.45 -6.34
CA LEU A 44 1.14 -1.70 -7.00
C LEU A 44 1.56 -2.90 -6.17
N ALA A 45 0.79 -3.97 -6.27
CA ALA A 45 1.13 -5.27 -5.70
C ALA A 45 0.69 -6.42 -6.59
N CYS A 46 1.52 -7.46 -6.68
CA CYS A 46 1.22 -8.67 -7.42
C CYS A 46 1.10 -9.86 -6.46
N GLY A 47 -0.03 -10.57 -6.54
CA GLY A 47 -0.29 -11.82 -5.85
C GLY A 47 0.35 -13.01 -6.55
N GLU A 48 0.52 -14.11 -5.82
CA GLU A 48 1.03 -15.37 -6.36
C GLU A 48 0.16 -15.99 -7.47
N ASP A 49 -1.12 -15.64 -7.51
CA ASP A 49 -2.09 -16.04 -8.54
C ASP A 49 -2.06 -15.15 -9.79
N GLY A 50 -1.16 -14.16 -9.85
CA GLY A 50 -1.08 -13.18 -10.93
C GLY A 50 -2.05 -12.01 -10.80
N SER A 51 -2.85 -11.94 -9.74
CA SER A 51 -3.71 -10.79 -9.48
C SER A 51 -2.90 -9.53 -9.19
N ILE A 52 -3.28 -8.40 -9.79
CA ILE A 52 -2.65 -7.10 -9.56
C ILE A 52 -3.60 -6.20 -8.79
N TYR A 53 -3.09 -5.59 -7.72
CA TYR A 53 -3.79 -4.60 -6.93
C TYR A 53 -3.10 -3.26 -7.05
N ARG A 54 -3.91 -2.20 -7.15
CA ARG A 54 -3.45 -0.82 -7.25
C ARG A 54 -4.16 0.03 -6.21
N TRP A 55 -3.39 0.88 -5.55
CA TRP A 55 -3.89 1.95 -4.69
C TRP A 55 -3.33 3.26 -5.20
N ASP A 56 -4.19 4.25 -5.30
CA ASP A 56 -3.83 5.62 -5.64
C ASP A 56 -4.10 6.49 -4.42
N GLU A 57 -3.20 7.44 -4.17
CA GLU A 57 -3.43 8.53 -3.24
C GLU A 57 -4.65 9.32 -3.74
N VAL A 58 -5.61 9.51 -2.83
CA VAL A 58 -6.76 10.38 -3.07
C VAL A 58 -6.52 11.66 -2.30
N GLU A 59 -6.65 12.80 -2.98
CA GLU A 59 -6.61 14.10 -2.30
C GLU A 59 -7.60 14.10 -1.14
N HIS A 60 -7.08 14.32 0.06
CA HIS A 60 -7.93 14.66 1.19
C HIS A 60 -8.34 16.12 0.99
N GLN A 61 -9.61 16.39 0.67
CA GLN A 61 -10.14 17.72 0.89
C GLN A 61 -10.04 17.97 2.41
N ALA A 62 -8.98 18.66 2.83
CA ALA A 62 -8.88 19.16 4.18
C ALA A 62 -10.17 19.94 4.45
N ALA A 63 -10.94 19.50 5.45
CA ALA A 63 -12.10 20.25 5.91
C ALA A 63 -11.61 21.67 6.18
N LYS A 64 -12.04 22.63 5.35
CA LYS A 64 -11.81 24.03 5.60
C LYS A 64 -12.63 24.37 6.85
N ASN A 65 -11.94 24.62 7.95
CA ASN A 65 -12.52 25.15 9.17
C ASN A 65 -13.18 26.51 8.92
#